data_AF-A0A2V8TXV1-F1
#
_entry.id   AF-A0A2V8TXV1-F1
#
_cell.length_a   1.000
_cell.length_b   1.000
_cell.length_c   1.000
_cell.angle_alpha   90.00
_cell.angle_beta   90.00
_cell.angle_gamma   90.00
#
_symmetry.space_group_name_H-M   'P 1'
#
loop_
_entity.id
_entity.type
_entity.pdbx_description
1 polymer ?
#
loop_
_entity_poly.entity_id
_entity_poly.type
_entity_poly.pdbx_seq_one_letter_code
_entity_poly.pdbx_strand_id
1 'polypeptide(L)' 'MKITSLETIPVQVPIHEHLAIRAKGGIHSVSPFLLVRVHTDEGIAGLGEVSCTPRWSGEDQV' A
#
# COMPACT_ATOMS: atom_id res chain seq x y z
N MET A 1 -2.79 -24.23 11.45
CA MET A 1 -3.02 -23.01 10.66
C MET A 1 -3.08 -21.82 11.60
N LYS A 2 -1.90 -21.30 11.96
CA LYS A 2 -1.71 -20.09 12.78
C LYS A 2 -0.80 -19.13 12.03
N ILE A 3 -1.09 -17.83 12.15
CA ILE A 3 -0.21 -16.78 11.66
C ILE A 3 1.01 -16.70 12.59
N THR A 4 2.21 -16.69 12.02
CA THR A 4 3.48 -16.69 12.77
C THR A 4 4.21 -15.35 12.67
N SER A 5 4.09 -14.66 11.54
CA SER A 5 4.70 -13.35 11.34
C SER A 5 4.00 -12.56 10.23
N LEU A 6 4.20 -11.25 10.27
CA LEU A 6 3.77 -10.30 9.26
C LEU A 6 4.99 -9.54 8.76
N GLU A 7 5.04 -9.31 7.45
CA GLU A 7 6.02 -8.43 6.83
C GLU A 7 5.30 -7.34 6.04
N THR A 8 5.80 -6.11 6.16
CA THR A 8 5.29 -4.94 5.47
C THR A 8 6.32 -4.47 4.45
N ILE A 9 5.91 -4.40 3.18
CA ILE A 9 6.78 -4.05 2.06
C ILE A 9 6.22 -2.78 1.42
N PRO A 10 6.87 -1.61 1.59
CA PRO A 10 6.44 -0.39 0.94
C PRO A 10 6.73 -0.46 -0.57
N VAL A 11 5.74 -0.09 -1.38
CA VAL A 11 5.85 -0.06 -2.83
C VAL A 11 5.45 1.33 -3.32
N GLN A 12 6.30 1.94 -4.14
CA GLN A 12 5.97 3.19 -4.82
C GLN A 12 5.69 2.89 -6.29
N VAL A 13 4.44 3.10 -6.70
CA VAL A 13 4.01 2.88 -8.08
C VAL A 13 3.88 4.23 -8.78
N PRO A 14 4.73 4.56 -9.77
CA PRO A 14 4.60 5.79 -10.53
C PRO A 14 3.34 5.74 -11.39
N ILE A 15 2.63 6.87 -11.47
CA ILE A 15 1.40 7.00 -12.26
C ILE A 15 1.74 7.71 -13.55
N HIS A 16 1.21 7.20 -14.67
CA HIS A 16 1.32 7.87 -15.95
C HIS A 16 0.78 9.31 -15.85
N GLU A 17 1.53 10.29 -16.34
CA GLU A 17 1.24 11.71 -16.09
C GLU A 17 -0.17 12.18 -16.54
N HIS A 18 -0.67 11.64 -17.65
CA HIS A 18 -2.02 11.90 -18.15
C HIS A 18 -3.15 11.30 -17.28
N LEU A 19 -2.83 10.37 -16.39
CA LEU A 19 -3.77 9.73 -15.46
C LEU A 19 -3.62 10.26 -14.02
N ALA A 20 -2.60 11.09 -13.76
CA ALA A 20 -2.35 11.63 -12.43
C ALA A 20 -3.52 12.53 -11.98
N ILE A 21 -4.02 12.28 -10.76
CA ILE A 21 -5.09 13.08 -10.17
C ILE A 21 -4.49 14.44 -9.77
N ARG A 22 -5.13 15.52 -10.24
CA ARG A 22 -4.76 16.91 -9.92
C ARG A 22 -5.99 17.61 -9.35
N ALA A 23 -5.97 17.88 -8.05
CA ALA A 23 -7.09 18.47 -7.33
C ALA A 23 -6.61 19.51 -6.31
N LYS A 24 -7.54 20.18 -5.62
CA LYS A 24 -7.22 21.15 -4.56
C LYS A 24 -6.27 20.58 -3.48
N GLY A 25 -6.38 19.28 -3.20
CA GLY A 25 -5.54 18.58 -2.22
C GLY A 25 -4.08 18.36 -2.67
N GLY A 26 -3.76 18.57 -3.94
CA GLY A 26 -2.42 18.33 -4.51
C GLY A 26 -2.46 17.42 -5.73
N ILE A 27 -1.29 16.86 -6.06
CA ILE A 27 -1.09 15.97 -7.21
C ILE A 27 -0.80 14.55 -6.69
N HIS A 28 -1.56 13.55 -7.18
CA HIS A 28 -1.29 12.12 -6.99
C HIS A 28 -0.51 11.60 -8.20
N SER A 29 0.82 11.71 -8.17
CA SER A 29 1.70 11.23 -9.25
C SER A 29 2.41 9.90 -8.93
N VAL A 30 2.36 9.48 -7.67
CA VAL A 30 2.89 8.21 -7.19
C VAL A 30 1.88 7.64 -6.20
N SER A 31 1.54 6.37 -6.35
CA SER A 31 0.77 5.62 -5.36
C SER A 31 1.72 4.98 -4.35
N PRO A 32 1.73 5.43 -3.08
CA PRO A 32 2.39 4.71 -2.01
C PRO A 32 1.47 3.56 -1.59
N PHE A 33 1.81 2.32 -1.93
CA PHE A 33 1.08 1.14 -1.48
C PHE A 33 1.91 0.37 -0.44
N LEU A 34 1.22 -0.47 0.33
CA LEU A 34 1.87 -1.42 1.22
C LEU A 34 1.42 -2.83 0.86
N LEU A 35 2.38 -3.70 0.55
CA LEU A 35 2.11 -5.13 0.52
C LEU A 35 2.31 -5.70 1.93
N VAL A 36 1.36 -6.52 2.35
CA VAL A 36 1.43 -7.26 3.61
C VAL A 36 1.59 -8.74 3.27
N ARG A 37 2.70 -9.34 3.69
CA ARG A 37 2.91 -10.78 3.59
C ARG A 37 2.64 -11.42 4.95
N VAL A 38 1.73 -12.38 4.96
CA VAL A 38 1.32 -13.14 6.15
C VAL A 38 1.92 -14.53 6.07
N HIS A 39 2.73 -14.91 7.05
CA HIS A 39 3.32 -16.25 7.12
C HIS A 39 2.53 -17.13 8.09
N THR A 40 2.38 -18.42 7.78
CA THR A 40 1.77 -19.41 8.67
C THR A 40 2.75 -20.47 9.16
N ASP A 41 2.36 -21.20 10.20
CA ASP A 41 3.08 -22.37 10.72
C ASP A 41 3.03 -23.60 9.79
N GLU A 42 2.24 -23.54 8.72
CA GLU A 42 2.11 -24.59 7.71
C GLU A 42 2.93 -24.28 6.43
N GLY A 43 3.74 -23.21 6.42
CA GLY A 43 4.55 -22.82 5.28
C GLY A 43 3.78 -22.15 4.14
N ILE A 44 2.52 -21.77 4.37
CA ILE A 44 1.70 -21.00 3.43
C ILE A 44 1.96 -19.51 3.66
N ALA A 45 2.05 -18.75 2.57
CA ALA A 45 2.11 -17.30 2.60
C ALA A 45 0.86 -16.69 1.94
N GLY A 46 0.23 -15.74 2.64
CA GLY A 46 -0.82 -14.88 2.09
C GLY A 46 -0.26 -13.51 1.71
N LEU A 47 -0.82 -12.87 0.69
CA LEU A 47 -0.51 -11.51 0.30
C LEU A 47 -1.77 -10.65 0.37
N GLY A 48 -1.63 -9.47 0.98
CA GLY A 48 -2.64 -8.41 0.98
C GLY A 48 -2.04 -7.10 0.47
N GLU A 49 -2.89 -6.24 -0.07
CA GLU A 49 -2.52 -4.89 -0.52
C GLU A 49 -3.27 -3.85 0.29
N VAL A 50 -2.58 -2.77 0.66
CA VAL A 50 -3.16 -1.53 1.14
C VAL A 50 -3.01 -0.47 0.06
N SER A 51 -4.11 -0.13 -0.60
CA SER A 51 -4.18 0.91 -1.62
C SER A 51 -4.53 2.26 -0.98
N CYS A 52 -3.57 2.89 -0.29
CA CYS A 52 -3.86 4.12 0.45
C CYS A 52 -3.81 5.39 -0.42
N THR A 53 -4.53 6.41 0.05
CA THR A 53 -4.55 7.77 -0.52
C THR A 53 -4.27 8.81 0.57
N PRO A 54 -3.09 8.78 1.22
CA PRO A 54 -2.92 9.36 2.55
C PRO A 54 -3.20 10.87 2.61
N ARG A 55 -2.86 11.59 1.55
CA ARG A 55 -3.16 13.02 1.37
C ARG A 55 -4.65 13.38 1.46
N TRP A 56 -5.55 12.46 1.13
CA TRP A 56 -7.00 12.67 1.16
C TRP A 56 -7.67 12.00 2.34
N SER A 57 -7.21 10.82 2.73
CA SER A 57 -7.84 9.97 3.75
C SER A 57 -7.18 10.06 5.12
N GLY A 58 -5.94 10.53 5.22
CA GLY A 58 -5.15 10.52 6.45
C GLY A 58 -4.76 9.12 6.91
N GLU A 59 -4.63 8.16 5.98
CA GLU A 59 -4.30 6.75 6.29
C GLU A 59 -2.86 6.54 6.77
N ASP A 60 -1.98 7.53 6.64
CA ASP A 60 -0.61 7.51 7.16
C ASP A 60 -0.50 8.19 8.54
N GLN A 61 0.71 8.18 9.11
CA GLN A 61 1.01 8.73 10.44
C GLN A 61 1.54 10.16 10.37
N VAL A 62 1.24 10.90 9.29
CA VAL A 62 1.81 12.23 8.99
C VAL A 62 0.79 13.33 9.20
#